data_AF-A0A1V6PY65-F1
#
_entry.id   AF-A0A1V6PY65-F1
#
_cell.length_a   1.000
_cell.length_b   1.000
_cell.length_c   1.000
_cell.angle_alpha   90.00
_cell.angle_beta   90.00
_cell.angle_gamma   90.00
#
_symmetry.space_group_name_H-M   'P 1'
#
loop_
_entity.id
_entity.type
_entity.pdbx_description
1 polymer ?
#
loop_
_entity_poly.entity_id
_entity_poly.type
_entity_poly.pdbx_seq_one_letter_code
_entity_poly.pdbx_strand_id
1 'polypeptide(L)'
;MDNTESQSRELSESPSDSNFTISRRGRNCLPRGTEVSSSEKCGLWLSPTAADINGAEAPETGLSIFTVNSTYTTSKMATDYKFEGWMGLDSTAAEGNMVWQEFTPKKWEETDIDIKISHCGVCGSDLHTLRSGWRASDYPCCVGHEIVGTAVRVGSQVSDIKLGDRVGVGAQSESCLGRQGDCEECAMGLEQYCSKKVIGTYNSNFYNGDKSYGGYALYNRVPGHFAIKIPDAITSADAAPMLCGGVTLYSPLKHNNCGPGKRVGIIGVGGLGHFGVLFAKAMGADKVVAISRKLNKKEDSLNMGADQYIATDDEPEWATANSRSLDLIVSTVSSTKMPMVEYLGLLKTGGTFVQVGLPEDGGLFAPVRNLMRRIKLESSLVGSPNEIREMFQLVAEKGIRPWIEEIPMKDANKTIVDMEDGKARYRYVLVNDQ
;
A
#
# COMPACT_ATOMS: atom_id res chain seq x y z
N MET A 1 -2.98 -39.13 58.16
CA MET A 1 -4.34 -39.71 58.17
C MET A 1 -5.15 -39.22 56.98
N ASP A 2 -5.24 -39.93 55.86
CA ASP A 2 -4.23 -40.73 55.13
C ASP A 2 -4.80 -41.12 53.76
N ASN A 3 -3.90 -41.43 52.82
CA ASN A 3 -4.14 -42.01 51.49
C ASN A 3 -4.91 -41.08 50.52
N THR A 4 -4.46 -40.74 49.30
CA THR A 4 -3.67 -41.44 48.26
C THR A 4 -4.33 -42.66 47.65
N GLU A 5 -4.70 -42.57 46.37
CA GLU A 5 -4.12 -43.50 45.40
C GLU A 5 -4.07 -42.90 44.00
N SER A 6 -3.13 -43.38 43.19
CA SER A 6 -2.88 -42.95 41.81
C SER A 6 -2.83 -44.18 40.91
N GLN A 7 -3.42 -44.12 39.72
CA GLN A 7 -3.07 -45.06 38.66
C GLN A 7 -2.81 -44.34 37.34
N SER A 8 -1.60 -44.54 36.83
CA SER A 8 -1.18 -44.23 35.47
C SER A 8 -1.51 -45.39 34.53
N ARG A 9 -1.59 -45.11 33.23
CA ARG A 9 -1.30 -46.08 32.16
C ARG A 9 -0.88 -45.33 30.89
N GLU A 10 -0.04 -45.96 30.10
CA GLU A 10 0.72 -45.36 29.02
C GLU A 10 0.73 -46.33 27.82
N LEU A 11 0.79 -45.79 26.59
CA LEU A 11 0.93 -46.51 25.31
C LEU A 11 -0.30 -47.40 24.93
N SER A 12 -0.62 -47.66 23.65
CA SER A 12 0.21 -47.62 22.43
C SER A 12 -0.56 -47.29 21.14
N GLU A 13 0.19 -46.84 20.13
CA GLU A 13 0.05 -47.08 18.67
C GLU A 13 -1.20 -46.66 17.85
N SER A 14 -0.92 -46.23 16.62
CA SER A 14 -1.85 -45.88 15.53
C SER A 14 -2.10 -47.04 14.56
N PRO A 15 -3.09 -46.93 13.65
CA PRO A 15 -2.69 -47.00 12.23
C PRO A 15 -3.53 -46.17 11.21
N SER A 16 -2.98 -46.13 9.99
CA SER A 16 -3.64 -45.97 8.66
C SER A 16 -4.35 -44.67 8.26
N ASP A 17 -3.67 -43.91 7.40
CA ASP A 17 -4.06 -43.55 6.01
C ASP A 17 -5.54 -43.46 5.62
N SER A 18 -5.91 -42.33 4.99
CA SER A 18 -7.05 -42.25 4.06
C SER A 18 -6.73 -41.42 2.81
N ASN A 19 -6.38 -42.10 1.72
CA ASN A 19 -6.15 -41.48 0.40
C ASN A 19 -7.49 -41.12 -0.29
N PHE A 20 -7.74 -39.84 -0.54
CA PHE A 20 -8.92 -39.39 -1.28
C PHE A 20 -8.72 -39.52 -2.80
N THR A 21 -9.34 -40.52 -3.42
CA THR A 21 -9.29 -40.72 -4.89
C THR A 21 -10.33 -39.88 -5.63
N ILE A 22 -9.87 -38.92 -6.44
CA ILE A 22 -10.74 -38.14 -7.34
C ILE A 22 -11.09 -38.98 -8.56
N SER A 23 -12.34 -39.44 -8.65
CA SER A 23 -12.81 -40.21 -9.82
C SER A 23 -13.09 -39.30 -11.03
N ARG A 24 -12.41 -39.56 -12.15
CA ARG A 24 -12.78 -38.98 -13.46
C ARG A 24 -13.80 -39.90 -14.15
N ARG A 25 -14.94 -39.33 -14.57
CA ARG A 25 -15.79 -39.86 -15.66
C ARG A 25 -16.09 -38.71 -16.62
N GLY A 26 -16.26 -39.02 -17.91
CA GLY A 26 -16.28 -38.00 -18.97
C GLY A 26 -17.44 -38.10 -19.95
N ARG A 27 -17.54 -37.03 -20.77
CA ARG A 27 -18.19 -36.88 -22.09
C ARG A 27 -19.24 -37.92 -22.53
N ASN A 28 -20.40 -37.41 -22.95
CA ASN A 28 -21.01 -37.81 -24.23
C ASN A 28 -21.87 -36.67 -24.84
N CYS A 29 -22.39 -36.87 -26.06
CA CYS A 29 -22.62 -35.78 -27.03
C CYS A 29 -24.09 -35.43 -27.37
N LEU A 30 -24.22 -34.33 -28.13
CA LEU A 30 -25.37 -33.71 -28.83
C LEU A 30 -26.38 -34.66 -29.52
N PRO A 31 -27.59 -34.16 -29.87
CA PRO A 31 -27.83 -33.88 -31.31
C PRO A 31 -28.79 -32.70 -31.67
N ARG A 32 -28.39 -31.90 -32.69
CA ARG A 32 -29.18 -31.21 -33.77
C ARG A 32 -30.29 -30.18 -33.38
N GLY A 33 -30.61 -29.15 -34.19
CA GLY A 33 -30.03 -28.64 -35.45
C GLY A 33 -30.94 -27.62 -36.19
N THR A 34 -30.46 -27.06 -37.32
CA THR A 34 -31.13 -26.15 -38.31
C THR A 34 -31.40 -24.69 -37.90
N GLU A 35 -31.36 -23.62 -38.75
CA GLU A 35 -30.75 -23.25 -40.07
C GLU A 35 -31.05 -21.73 -40.31
N VAL A 36 -30.50 -20.89 -41.22
CA VAL A 36 -29.33 -20.85 -42.17
C VAL A 36 -29.13 -19.38 -42.68
N SER A 37 -28.21 -19.14 -43.64
CA SER A 37 -27.96 -17.91 -44.47
C SER A 37 -27.20 -16.72 -43.82
N SER A 38 -26.28 -16.00 -44.51
CA SER A 38 -25.57 -16.28 -45.79
C SER A 38 -24.37 -15.33 -46.06
N SER A 39 -23.26 -15.89 -46.58
CA SER A 39 -22.31 -15.30 -47.58
C SER A 39 -21.50 -14.00 -47.24
N GLU A 40 -20.27 -13.73 -47.72
CA GLU A 40 -19.42 -14.34 -48.77
C GLU A 40 -17.91 -14.50 -48.41
N LYS A 41 -17.29 -15.54 -49.00
CA LYS A 41 -15.92 -15.66 -49.59
C LYS A 41 -14.68 -15.04 -48.92
N CYS A 42 -13.67 -15.88 -48.73
CA CYS A 42 -12.25 -15.53 -48.53
C CYS A 42 -11.43 -15.92 -49.78
N GLY A 43 -10.25 -15.32 -49.99
CA GLY A 43 -9.36 -15.59 -51.13
C GLY A 43 -7.88 -15.63 -50.76
N LEU A 44 -7.27 -16.81 -50.85
CA LEU A 44 -5.81 -17.03 -50.78
C LEU A 44 -5.17 -16.79 -52.15
N TRP A 45 -3.96 -16.23 -52.19
CA TRP A 45 -3.04 -16.37 -53.33
C TRP A 45 -1.58 -16.54 -52.88
N LEU A 46 -0.83 -17.29 -53.70
CA LEU A 46 0.55 -17.70 -53.46
C LEU A 46 1.54 -16.82 -54.26
N SER A 47 2.78 -16.76 -53.78
CA SER A 47 3.91 -16.12 -54.47
C SER A 47 4.36 -16.90 -55.73
N PRO A 48 4.75 -16.22 -56.82
CA PRO A 48 5.62 -16.78 -57.86
C PRO A 48 7.07 -16.26 -57.76
N THR A 49 8.00 -16.94 -58.45
CA THR A 49 9.44 -16.66 -58.48
C THR A 49 9.89 -15.84 -59.70
N ALA A 50 11.16 -15.44 -59.73
CA ALA A 50 11.75 -14.48 -60.67
C ALA A 50 12.02 -15.01 -62.10
N ALA A 51 12.21 -14.07 -63.04
CA ALA A 51 12.93 -14.20 -64.31
C ALA A 51 13.44 -12.81 -64.77
N ASP A 52 14.54 -12.76 -65.52
CA ASP A 52 15.31 -11.55 -65.87
C ASP A 52 14.85 -10.84 -67.17
N ILE A 53 15.27 -9.58 -67.41
CA ILE A 53 16.40 -9.22 -68.31
C ILE A 53 16.59 -7.68 -68.55
N ASN A 54 17.82 -7.29 -68.92
CA ASN A 54 18.23 -6.08 -69.70
C ASN A 54 18.16 -4.66 -69.08
N GLY A 55 19.22 -4.28 -68.37
CA GLY A 55 20.40 -3.61 -68.99
C GLY A 55 20.34 -2.12 -69.39
N ALA A 56 21.05 -1.27 -68.63
CA ALA A 56 21.67 -0.02 -69.05
C ALA A 56 22.85 0.33 -68.09
N GLU A 57 23.88 1.05 -68.54
CA GLU A 57 25.11 1.33 -67.77
C GLU A 57 25.24 2.77 -67.26
N ALA A 58 26.19 2.95 -66.31
CA ALA A 58 26.89 4.17 -65.90
C ALA A 58 26.16 5.21 -65.01
N PRO A 59 26.90 6.06 -64.26
CA PRO A 59 28.35 6.04 -63.98
C PRO A 59 28.69 5.88 -62.47
N GLU A 60 29.97 5.71 -62.14
CA GLU A 60 30.45 5.71 -60.75
C GLU A 60 30.38 7.11 -60.11
N THR A 61 29.87 7.19 -58.88
CA THR A 61 30.07 8.34 -57.97
C THR A 61 30.44 7.83 -56.59
N GLY A 62 31.66 8.14 -56.12
CA GLY A 62 32.21 7.58 -54.89
C GLY A 62 31.46 8.03 -53.62
N LEU A 63 31.11 7.08 -52.76
CA LEU A 63 30.53 7.35 -51.44
C LEU A 63 31.57 7.09 -50.35
N SER A 64 32.00 8.14 -49.64
CA SER A 64 32.93 8.03 -48.52
C SER A 64 32.22 7.38 -47.32
N ILE A 65 32.64 6.17 -46.94
CA ILE A 65 32.14 5.49 -45.73
C ILE A 65 32.68 6.23 -44.49
N PHE A 66 31.88 7.12 -43.93
CA PHE A 66 32.11 7.66 -42.60
C PHE A 66 31.72 6.62 -41.54
N THR A 67 32.68 5.82 -41.12
CA THR A 67 32.52 4.88 -40.01
C THR A 67 32.36 5.66 -38.70
N VAL A 68 31.13 6.02 -38.34
CA VAL A 68 30.81 6.62 -37.05
C VAL A 68 30.97 5.56 -35.97
N ASN A 69 32.19 5.46 -35.42
CA ASN A 69 32.48 4.69 -34.22
C ASN A 69 31.78 5.33 -33.02
N SER A 70 30.49 5.06 -32.89
CA SER A 70 29.66 5.46 -31.74
C SER A 70 30.05 4.62 -30.52
N THR A 71 31.20 4.92 -29.94
CA THR A 71 31.58 4.42 -28.63
C THR A 71 30.66 5.04 -27.59
N TYR A 72 29.52 4.40 -27.35
CA TYR A 72 28.71 4.61 -26.15
C TYR A 72 29.53 4.16 -24.93
N THR A 73 30.49 4.99 -24.52
CA THR A 73 31.04 4.93 -23.18
C THR A 73 29.91 5.20 -22.21
N THR A 74 29.40 4.13 -21.60
CA THR A 74 28.47 4.18 -20.47
C THR A 74 29.22 4.75 -19.26
N SER A 75 29.48 6.06 -19.32
CA SER A 75 30.02 6.84 -18.22
C SER A 75 29.05 6.72 -17.06
N LYS A 76 29.37 5.80 -16.15
CA LYS A 76 28.61 5.51 -14.95
C LYS A 76 28.58 6.80 -14.13
N MET A 77 27.53 7.61 -14.32
CA MET A 77 27.33 8.85 -13.57
C MET A 77 27.07 8.48 -12.12
N ALA A 78 28.16 8.32 -11.38
CA ALA A 78 28.18 8.28 -9.93
C ALA A 78 27.55 9.58 -9.44
N THR A 79 26.60 9.44 -8.54
CA THR A 79 26.02 10.57 -7.82
C THR A 79 27.09 11.16 -6.91
N ASP A 80 27.11 12.49 -6.80
CA ASP A 80 27.92 13.23 -5.85
C ASP A 80 27.43 13.04 -4.41
N TYR A 81 26.16 12.65 -4.25
CA TYR A 81 25.56 12.18 -3.01
C TYR A 81 25.63 10.65 -2.84
N LYS A 82 25.68 10.24 -1.57
CA LYS A 82 25.59 8.85 -1.10
C LYS A 82 24.18 8.49 -0.62
N PHE A 83 23.89 7.20 -0.57
CA PHE A 83 22.69 6.65 0.05
C PHE A 83 23.05 6.17 1.46
N GLU A 84 22.82 7.01 2.46
CA GLU A 84 23.03 6.71 3.88
C GLU A 84 21.71 6.82 4.65
N GLY A 85 21.52 5.96 5.65
CA GLY A 85 20.30 5.95 6.46
C GLY A 85 20.33 4.97 7.63
N TRP A 86 19.25 4.96 8.41
CA TRP A 86 19.03 4.02 9.50
C TRP A 86 18.71 2.62 8.98
N MET A 87 19.59 1.68 9.29
CA MET A 87 19.50 0.28 8.88
C MET A 87 19.17 -0.60 10.09
N GLY A 88 18.04 -1.30 10.06
CA GLY A 88 17.84 -2.47 10.90
C GLY A 88 18.71 -3.62 10.39
N LEU A 89 19.47 -4.26 11.28
CA LEU A 89 20.38 -5.38 10.95
C LEU A 89 19.79 -6.74 11.34
N ASP A 90 18.90 -6.76 12.34
CA ASP A 90 18.09 -7.88 12.80
C ASP A 90 16.81 -7.34 13.49
N SER A 91 16.02 -8.23 14.10
CA SER A 91 14.73 -7.88 14.73
C SER A 91 14.82 -6.98 15.97
N THR A 92 16.00 -6.85 16.60
CA THR A 92 16.20 -5.91 17.72
C THR A 92 16.21 -4.45 17.27
N ALA A 93 16.25 -4.19 15.96
CA ALA A 93 16.14 -2.84 15.40
C ALA A 93 14.82 -2.15 15.80
N ALA A 94 13.74 -2.91 16.02
CA ALA A 94 12.48 -2.42 16.56
C ALA A 94 12.58 -1.87 18.00
N GLU A 95 13.59 -2.25 18.76
CA GLU A 95 13.86 -1.78 20.12
C GLU A 95 14.73 -0.50 20.14
N GLY A 96 14.90 0.15 18.97
CA GLY A 96 15.74 1.34 18.82
C GLY A 96 17.21 1.05 18.50
N ASN A 97 17.51 -0.12 17.91
CA ASN A 97 18.87 -0.55 17.56
C ASN A 97 19.19 -0.47 16.05
N MET A 98 18.52 0.40 15.27
CA MET A 98 18.96 0.68 13.90
C MET A 98 20.34 1.37 13.90
N VAL A 99 21.17 1.08 12.90
CA VAL A 99 22.52 1.66 12.75
C VAL A 99 22.55 2.58 11.54
N TRP A 100 23.07 3.80 11.69
CA TRP A 100 23.28 4.70 10.55
C TRP A 100 24.48 4.23 9.72
N GLN A 101 24.26 3.88 8.44
CA GLN A 101 25.32 3.45 7.53
C GLN A 101 24.95 3.69 6.05
N GLU A 102 25.96 3.57 5.18
CA GLU A 102 25.80 3.62 3.72
C GLU A 102 25.19 2.30 3.20
N PHE A 103 24.29 2.39 2.22
CA PHE A 103 23.69 1.25 1.53
C PHE A 103 23.74 1.45 0.01
N THR A 104 23.67 0.34 -0.75
CA THR A 104 23.60 0.39 -2.22
C THR A 104 22.13 0.37 -2.66
N PRO A 105 21.59 1.43 -3.30
CA PRO A 105 20.23 1.43 -3.85
C PRO A 105 20.14 0.53 -5.09
N LYS A 106 18.93 0.36 -5.66
CA LYS A 106 18.75 -0.33 -6.95
C LYS A 106 19.67 0.25 -8.03
N LYS A 107 20.09 -0.59 -8.99
CA LYS A 107 20.74 -0.13 -10.22
C LYS A 107 19.82 0.86 -10.93
N TRP A 108 20.44 1.94 -11.41
CA TRP A 108 19.75 3.01 -12.12
C TRP A 108 19.17 2.51 -13.43
N GLU A 109 17.88 2.73 -13.61
CA GLU A 109 17.14 2.57 -14.85
C GLU A 109 16.59 3.92 -15.29
N GLU A 110 16.40 4.14 -16.60
CA GLU A 110 15.92 5.43 -17.11
C GLU A 110 14.44 5.73 -16.77
N THR A 111 13.78 4.83 -16.04
CA THR A 111 12.45 5.04 -15.42
C THR A 111 12.54 5.46 -13.94
N ASP A 112 13.75 5.55 -13.36
CA ASP A 112 13.95 5.93 -11.95
C ASP A 112 13.97 7.45 -11.73
N ILE A 113 13.73 7.85 -10.49
CA ILE A 113 14.21 9.11 -9.92
C ILE A 113 15.05 8.86 -8.66
N ASP A 114 15.98 9.77 -8.36
CA ASP A 114 16.57 9.90 -7.03
C ASP A 114 15.97 11.10 -6.32
N ILE A 115 15.66 10.93 -5.03
CA ILE A 115 15.01 11.94 -4.18
C ILE A 115 15.96 12.28 -3.03
N LYS A 116 16.32 13.56 -2.86
CA LYS A 116 16.88 14.04 -1.57
C LYS A 116 15.73 14.14 -0.59
N ILE A 117 15.73 13.29 0.42
CA ILE A 117 14.66 13.18 1.40
C ILE A 117 14.72 14.39 2.33
N SER A 118 13.55 15.01 2.55
CA SER A 118 13.39 16.08 3.51
C SER A 118 12.60 15.61 4.73
N HIS A 119 11.57 14.77 4.52
CA HIS A 119 10.67 14.27 5.56
C HIS A 119 10.36 12.79 5.28
N CYS A 120 10.12 11.99 6.31
CA CYS A 120 9.52 10.66 6.19
C CYS A 120 8.54 10.41 7.35
N GLY A 121 7.30 10.01 7.05
CA GLY A 121 6.34 9.59 8.07
C GLY A 121 6.78 8.31 8.79
N VAL A 122 6.45 8.20 10.08
CA VAL A 122 6.66 6.98 10.89
C VAL A 122 5.36 6.21 10.97
N CYS A 123 5.34 4.99 10.45
CA CYS A 123 4.16 4.14 10.30
C CYS A 123 4.28 2.84 11.12
N GLY A 124 3.15 2.29 11.59
CA GLY A 124 3.15 0.98 12.26
C GLY A 124 3.74 -0.14 11.39
N SER A 125 3.61 -0.03 10.06
CA SER A 125 4.23 -0.92 9.07
C SER A 125 5.77 -0.95 9.12
N ASP A 126 6.40 0.12 9.60
CA ASP A 126 7.86 0.19 9.79
C ASP A 126 8.25 -0.69 10.97
N LEU A 127 7.57 -0.55 12.11
CA LEU A 127 7.77 -1.36 13.30
C LEU A 127 7.45 -2.86 13.07
N HIS A 128 6.32 -3.16 12.44
CA HIS A 128 5.95 -4.54 12.05
C HIS A 128 7.04 -5.19 11.16
N THR A 129 7.78 -4.39 10.39
CA THR A 129 8.90 -4.84 9.56
C THR A 129 10.20 -4.95 10.36
N LEU A 130 10.55 -3.96 11.18
CA LEU A 130 11.76 -3.95 12.01
C LEU A 130 11.78 -5.08 13.05
N ARG A 131 10.62 -5.67 13.39
CA ARG A 131 10.52 -6.85 14.28
C ARG A 131 10.25 -8.17 13.59
N SER A 132 10.25 -8.22 12.25
CA SER A 132 9.86 -9.40 11.45
C SER A 132 8.45 -9.95 11.76
N GLY A 133 7.52 -9.11 12.21
CA GLY A 133 6.27 -9.56 12.84
C GLY A 133 5.22 -10.11 11.89
N TRP A 134 5.11 -9.57 10.67
CA TRP A 134 4.26 -10.15 9.61
C TRP A 134 4.93 -11.32 8.87
N ARG A 135 6.26 -11.28 8.74
CA ARG A 135 7.13 -12.34 8.20
C ARG A 135 8.58 -12.01 8.51
N ALA A 136 9.48 -12.99 8.32
CA ALA A 136 10.91 -12.73 8.24
C ALA A 136 11.22 -11.57 7.29
N SER A 137 11.87 -10.53 7.83
CA SER A 137 12.34 -9.38 7.07
C SER A 137 13.69 -9.65 6.43
N ASP A 138 13.88 -9.11 5.24
CA ASP A 138 15.13 -9.15 4.50
C ASP A 138 16.09 -8.09 5.08
N TYR A 139 16.92 -8.47 6.05
CA TYR A 139 17.94 -7.60 6.64
C TYR A 139 19.24 -7.59 5.81
N PRO A 140 20.06 -6.52 5.85
CA PRO A 140 19.77 -5.24 6.48
C PRO A 140 18.69 -4.47 5.70
N CYS A 141 17.80 -3.77 6.41
CA CYS A 141 16.70 -3.02 5.80
C CYS A 141 16.67 -1.56 6.29
N CYS A 142 16.34 -0.63 5.40
CA CYS A 142 15.93 0.73 5.77
C CYS A 142 14.42 0.80 5.62
N VAL A 143 13.70 1.30 6.61
CA VAL A 143 12.23 1.42 6.60
C VAL A 143 11.81 2.89 6.36
N GLY A 144 10.52 3.19 6.52
CA GLY A 144 9.90 4.45 6.14
C GLY A 144 9.36 4.39 4.71
N HIS A 145 8.05 4.57 4.54
CA HIS A 145 7.37 4.54 3.24
C HIS A 145 6.36 5.69 3.04
N GLU A 146 6.68 6.82 3.64
CA GLU A 146 5.90 8.05 3.65
C GLU A 146 6.84 9.23 3.33
N ILE A 147 7.58 9.06 2.24
CA ILE A 147 8.79 9.83 1.90
C ILE A 147 8.37 11.12 1.22
N VAL A 148 8.91 12.28 1.62
CA VAL A 148 8.79 13.55 0.89
C VAL A 148 10.15 14.22 0.73
N GLY A 149 10.45 14.68 -0.48
CA GLY A 149 11.74 15.27 -0.81
C GLY A 149 11.74 16.00 -2.15
N THR A 150 12.95 16.27 -2.65
CA THR A 150 13.18 16.93 -3.95
C THR A 150 13.80 15.94 -4.92
N ALA A 151 13.28 15.85 -6.15
CA ALA A 151 13.88 15.05 -7.20
C ALA A 151 15.25 15.64 -7.62
N VAL A 152 16.34 14.94 -7.31
CA VAL A 152 17.74 15.35 -7.59
C VAL A 152 18.36 14.63 -8.79
N ARG A 153 17.71 13.58 -9.28
CA ARG A 153 18.02 12.92 -10.56
C ARG A 153 16.73 12.36 -11.14
N VAL A 154 16.54 12.46 -12.45
CA VAL A 154 15.34 11.97 -13.14
C VAL A 154 15.78 11.26 -14.42
N GLY A 155 15.28 10.04 -14.65
CA GLY A 155 15.54 9.25 -15.85
C GLY A 155 14.80 9.75 -17.09
N SER A 156 15.38 9.51 -18.26
CA SER A 156 14.87 10.00 -19.55
C SER A 156 13.53 9.41 -19.99
N GLN A 157 13.00 8.41 -19.29
CA GLN A 157 11.68 7.80 -19.53
C GLN A 157 10.64 8.22 -18.47
N VAL A 158 10.97 9.14 -17.56
CA VAL A 158 10.02 9.71 -16.58
C VAL A 158 9.36 10.96 -17.18
N SER A 159 8.06 10.91 -17.41
CA SER A 159 7.30 12.01 -18.04
C SER A 159 6.87 13.12 -17.08
N ASP A 160 6.42 12.74 -15.89
CA ASP A 160 5.58 13.61 -15.05
C ASP A 160 6.39 14.40 -14.01
N ILE A 161 7.60 13.93 -13.68
CA ILE A 161 8.54 14.50 -12.71
C ILE A 161 9.74 15.11 -13.44
N LYS A 162 10.28 16.20 -12.89
CA LYS A 162 11.44 16.95 -13.38
C LYS A 162 12.43 17.18 -12.24
N LEU A 163 13.68 17.46 -12.61
CA LEU A 163 14.71 17.88 -11.65
C LEU A 163 14.24 19.11 -10.86
N GLY A 164 14.33 19.06 -9.53
CA GLY A 164 13.88 20.12 -8.62
C GLY A 164 12.40 20.05 -8.21
N ASP A 165 11.59 19.15 -8.77
CA ASP A 165 10.20 18.97 -8.32
C ASP A 165 10.14 18.40 -6.90
N ARG A 166 9.22 18.94 -6.08
CA ARG A 166 8.89 18.39 -4.75
C ARG A 166 7.96 17.18 -4.91
N VAL A 167 8.45 16.02 -4.49
CA VAL A 167 7.80 14.72 -4.70
C VAL A 167 7.72 13.92 -3.42
N GLY A 168 6.82 12.93 -3.39
CA GLY A 168 6.78 11.93 -2.35
C GLY A 168 6.41 10.54 -2.86
N VAL A 169 6.69 9.54 -2.03
CA VAL A 169 6.54 8.10 -2.33
C VAL A 169 5.80 7.42 -1.17
N GLY A 170 4.77 6.66 -1.51
CA GLY A 170 3.95 5.91 -0.55
C GLY A 170 4.46 4.50 -0.27
N ALA A 171 3.58 3.64 0.22
CA ALA A 171 3.87 2.26 0.61
C ALA A 171 4.32 1.33 -0.53
N GLN A 172 3.93 1.64 -1.77
CA GLN A 172 4.31 0.91 -2.98
C GLN A 172 5.30 1.73 -3.80
N SER A 173 6.32 1.06 -4.34
CA SER A 173 7.31 1.66 -5.25
C SER A 173 7.40 0.98 -6.62
N GLU A 174 6.84 -0.23 -6.80
CA GLU A 174 6.72 -0.84 -8.13
C GLU A 174 5.53 -1.81 -8.25
N SER A 175 5.02 -1.98 -9.48
CA SER A 175 4.04 -3.00 -9.91
C SER A 175 4.43 -3.53 -11.30
N CYS A 176 3.73 -4.50 -11.87
CA CYS A 176 4.13 -5.03 -13.18
C CYS A 176 4.03 -4.01 -14.32
N LEU A 177 3.06 -3.09 -14.29
CA LEU A 177 2.80 -2.11 -15.35
C LEU A 177 2.74 -2.76 -16.76
N GLY A 178 2.11 -3.95 -16.87
CA GLY A 178 2.03 -4.73 -18.12
C GLY A 178 3.34 -5.42 -18.57
N ARG A 179 4.48 -5.18 -17.90
CA ARG A 179 5.80 -5.74 -18.26
C ARG A 179 5.91 -7.26 -18.06
N GLN A 180 4.89 -7.90 -17.52
CA GLN A 180 4.75 -9.36 -17.41
C GLN A 180 3.47 -9.87 -18.10
N GLY A 181 3.10 -9.22 -19.22
CA GLY A 181 1.85 -9.46 -19.92
C GLY A 181 0.64 -8.88 -19.19
N ASP A 182 -0.54 -9.15 -19.75
CA ASP A 182 -1.81 -8.54 -19.34
C ASP A 182 -2.08 -8.70 -17.83
N CYS A 183 -2.40 -7.58 -17.18
CA CYS A 183 -2.67 -7.46 -15.76
C CYS A 183 -3.84 -6.48 -15.60
N GLU A 184 -5.03 -7.02 -15.31
CA GLU A 184 -6.29 -6.27 -15.23
C GLU A 184 -6.20 -5.16 -14.17
N GLU A 185 -5.58 -5.43 -13.02
CA GLU A 185 -5.47 -4.47 -11.93
C GLU A 185 -4.57 -3.28 -12.29
N CYS A 186 -3.44 -3.52 -12.97
CA CYS A 186 -2.61 -2.42 -13.48
C CYS A 186 -3.31 -1.64 -14.60
N ALA A 187 -4.06 -2.31 -15.47
CA ALA A 187 -4.82 -1.65 -16.54
C ALA A 187 -5.98 -0.78 -15.99
N MET A 188 -6.51 -1.11 -14.80
CA MET A 188 -7.52 -0.34 -14.09
C MET A 188 -6.96 0.84 -13.25
N GLY A 189 -5.64 1.02 -13.16
CA GLY A 189 -5.04 1.99 -12.24
C GLY A 189 -5.18 1.59 -10.76
N LEU A 190 -5.10 0.28 -10.51
CA LEU A 190 -5.14 -0.39 -9.21
C LEU A 190 -3.83 -1.17 -8.97
N GLU A 191 -2.69 -0.52 -9.20
CA GLU A 191 -1.34 -1.09 -9.12
C GLU A 191 -1.02 -1.76 -7.77
N GLN A 192 -1.68 -1.32 -6.69
CA GLN A 192 -1.54 -1.88 -5.35
C GLN A 192 -2.17 -3.26 -5.17
N TYR A 193 -3.03 -3.67 -6.12
CA TYR A 193 -3.63 -5.00 -6.20
C TYR A 193 -3.04 -5.87 -7.32
N CYS A 194 -1.94 -5.44 -7.96
CA CYS A 194 -1.32 -6.10 -9.12
C CYS A 194 -1.08 -7.62 -8.91
N SER A 195 -1.83 -8.45 -9.66
CA SER A 195 -1.79 -9.93 -9.57
C SER A 195 -0.44 -10.58 -9.91
N LYS A 196 0.47 -9.88 -10.59
CA LYS A 196 1.80 -10.43 -10.94
C LYS A 196 2.84 -10.22 -9.83
N LYS A 197 2.98 -8.98 -9.33
CA LYS A 197 3.91 -8.59 -8.26
C LYS A 197 3.54 -7.18 -7.74
N VAL A 198 3.41 -7.04 -6.42
CA VAL A 198 3.37 -5.75 -5.72
C VAL A 198 4.70 -5.59 -4.98
N ILE A 199 5.38 -4.46 -5.16
CA ILE A 199 6.71 -4.19 -4.61
C ILE A 199 6.60 -3.00 -3.66
N GLY A 200 6.78 -3.28 -2.36
CA GLY A 200 6.84 -2.27 -1.32
C GLY A 200 8.12 -1.44 -1.39
N THR A 201 8.06 -0.23 -0.83
CA THR A 201 9.16 0.75 -0.80
C THR A 201 10.39 0.28 -0.02
N TYR A 202 10.22 -0.71 0.85
CA TYR A 202 11.28 -1.42 1.57
C TYR A 202 10.94 -2.90 1.78
N ASN A 203 11.91 -3.72 2.21
CA ASN A 203 11.75 -5.15 2.51
C ASN A 203 11.15 -5.96 1.33
N SER A 204 11.46 -5.54 0.11
CA SER A 204 11.04 -6.16 -1.15
C SER A 204 12.15 -6.07 -2.20
N ASN A 205 11.97 -6.70 -3.36
CA ASN A 205 12.91 -6.65 -4.48
C ASN A 205 12.22 -6.06 -5.72
N PHE A 206 12.87 -5.11 -6.37
CA PHE A 206 12.46 -4.54 -7.66
C PHE A 206 12.44 -5.60 -8.78
N TYR A 207 11.92 -5.27 -9.96
CA TYR A 207 11.90 -6.20 -11.09
C TYR A 207 13.28 -6.63 -11.60
N ASN A 208 14.31 -5.81 -11.40
CA ASN A 208 15.71 -6.14 -11.70
C ASN A 208 16.41 -7.02 -10.64
N GLY A 209 15.68 -7.41 -9.57
CA GLY A 209 16.17 -8.22 -8.46
C GLY A 209 16.80 -7.43 -7.31
N ASP A 210 17.16 -6.16 -7.51
CA ASP A 210 17.76 -5.34 -6.46
C ASP A 210 16.78 -5.06 -5.32
N LYS A 211 17.33 -4.85 -4.13
CA LYS A 211 16.59 -4.64 -2.89
C LYS A 211 16.02 -3.23 -2.79
N SER A 212 14.83 -3.11 -2.19
CA SER A 212 14.17 -1.86 -1.87
C SER A 212 14.51 -1.37 -0.46
N TYR A 213 14.71 -0.06 -0.34
CA TYR A 213 15.14 0.64 0.87
C TYR A 213 14.31 1.91 1.05
N GLY A 214 13.82 2.12 2.27
CA GLY A 214 12.84 3.15 2.60
C GLY A 214 13.40 4.56 2.74
N GLY A 215 12.67 5.36 3.53
CA GLY A 215 12.85 6.80 3.69
C GLY A 215 13.54 7.27 4.96
N TYR A 216 13.98 6.39 5.86
CA TYR A 216 14.75 6.77 7.07
C TYR A 216 16.22 7.06 6.70
N ALA A 217 16.43 7.88 5.68
CA ALA A 217 17.67 8.05 4.95
C ALA A 217 17.83 9.49 4.43
N LEU A 218 18.99 9.80 3.86
CA LEU A 218 19.22 11.06 3.13
C LEU A 218 18.65 11.03 1.70
N TYR A 219 18.69 9.85 1.05
CA TYR A 219 18.27 9.68 -0.34
C TYR A 219 17.53 8.35 -0.56
N ASN A 220 16.55 8.36 -1.46
CA ASN A 220 15.81 7.18 -1.92
C ASN A 220 15.76 7.15 -3.46
N ARG A 221 15.73 5.94 -4.04
CA ARG A 221 15.63 5.69 -5.50
C ARG A 221 14.45 4.79 -5.79
N VAL A 222 13.54 5.24 -6.66
CA VAL A 222 12.35 4.48 -7.08
C VAL A 222 11.96 4.77 -8.52
N PRO A 223 11.23 3.86 -9.19
CA PRO A 223 10.55 4.14 -10.46
C PRO A 223 9.61 5.36 -10.35
N GLY A 224 9.80 6.34 -11.22
CA GLY A 224 9.12 7.64 -11.18
C GLY A 224 7.60 7.60 -11.31
N HIS A 225 7.03 6.49 -11.80
CA HIS A 225 5.57 6.25 -11.84
C HIS A 225 4.92 6.32 -10.46
N PHE A 226 5.63 5.87 -9.42
CA PHE A 226 5.16 5.82 -8.03
C PHE A 226 5.55 7.09 -7.23
N ALA A 227 6.23 8.04 -7.87
CA ALA A 227 6.52 9.35 -7.29
C ALA A 227 5.37 10.33 -7.58
N ILE A 228 4.83 10.95 -6.54
CA ILE A 228 3.69 11.85 -6.60
C ILE A 228 4.16 13.27 -6.30
N LYS A 229 3.78 14.24 -7.13
CA LYS A 229 4.04 15.66 -6.85
C LYS A 229 3.24 16.12 -5.64
N ILE A 230 3.88 16.84 -4.73
CA ILE A 230 3.24 17.37 -3.51
C ILE A 230 2.76 18.80 -3.78
N PRO A 231 1.43 19.05 -3.87
CA PRO A 231 0.90 20.38 -4.19
C PRO A 231 1.35 21.46 -3.20
N ASP A 232 1.65 22.65 -3.69
CA ASP A 232 2.22 23.77 -2.90
C ASP A 232 1.39 24.16 -1.67
N ALA A 233 0.07 23.93 -1.72
CA ALA A 233 -0.86 24.18 -0.60
C ALA A 233 -0.71 23.19 0.58
N ILE A 234 0.14 22.17 0.46
CA ILE A 234 0.40 21.14 1.47
C ILE A 234 1.89 21.22 1.88
N THR A 235 2.18 21.23 3.19
CA THR A 235 3.58 21.21 3.64
C THR A 235 4.18 19.80 3.45
N SER A 236 5.50 19.70 3.45
CA SER A 236 6.16 18.39 3.33
C SER A 236 5.87 17.49 4.55
N ALA A 237 5.77 18.09 5.74
CA ALA A 237 5.42 17.40 6.97
C ALA A 237 3.95 16.94 6.99
N ASP A 238 3.01 17.74 6.46
CA ASP A 238 1.61 17.32 6.28
C ASP A 238 1.48 16.17 5.28
N ALA A 239 2.21 16.25 4.17
CA ALA A 239 2.08 15.34 3.04
C ALA A 239 2.65 13.94 3.32
N ALA A 240 3.77 13.86 4.05
CA ALA A 240 4.44 12.61 4.39
C ALA A 240 3.46 11.54 4.94
N PRO A 241 2.78 11.73 6.10
CA PRO A 241 1.88 10.74 6.67
C PRO A 241 0.61 10.45 5.83
N MET A 242 0.36 11.21 4.77
CA MET A 242 -0.76 10.94 3.86
C MET A 242 -0.42 9.86 2.82
N LEU A 243 0.85 9.71 2.45
CA LEU A 243 1.32 8.82 1.37
C LEU A 243 1.13 7.33 1.67
N CYS A 244 0.94 6.95 2.93
CA CYS A 244 0.44 5.63 3.33
C CYS A 244 -0.80 5.77 4.23
N GLY A 245 -0.65 6.36 5.42
CA GLY A 245 -1.73 6.42 6.42
C GLY A 245 -2.97 7.17 5.93
N GLY A 246 -2.79 8.27 5.18
CA GLY A 246 -3.89 9.01 4.57
C GLY A 246 -4.58 8.22 3.46
N VAL A 247 -3.86 7.78 2.44
CA VAL A 247 -4.48 7.13 1.27
C VAL A 247 -5.21 5.83 1.65
N THR A 248 -4.69 5.10 2.64
CA THR A 248 -5.33 3.90 3.25
C THR A 248 -6.71 4.19 3.85
N LEU A 249 -6.99 5.45 4.25
CA LEU A 249 -8.31 5.89 4.70
C LEU A 249 -9.12 6.56 3.59
N TYR A 250 -8.48 7.31 2.69
CA TYR A 250 -9.15 7.97 1.56
C TYR A 250 -9.79 6.95 0.60
N SER A 251 -9.03 5.92 0.18
CA SER A 251 -9.49 4.90 -0.77
C SER A 251 -10.80 4.19 -0.34
N PRO A 252 -10.90 3.56 0.85
CA PRO A 252 -12.13 2.88 1.25
C PRO A 252 -13.31 3.82 1.50
N LEU A 253 -13.07 5.07 1.90
CA LEU A 253 -14.10 6.11 2.00
C LEU A 253 -14.63 6.48 0.61
N LYS A 254 -13.75 6.67 -0.38
CA LYS A 254 -14.11 6.94 -1.78
C LYS A 254 -14.94 5.80 -2.37
N HIS A 255 -14.44 4.56 -2.33
CA HIS A 255 -15.11 3.39 -2.95
C HIS A 255 -16.47 3.07 -2.30
N ASN A 256 -16.63 3.29 -0.99
CA ASN A 256 -17.94 3.16 -0.33
C ASN A 256 -18.85 4.39 -0.45
N ASN A 257 -18.46 5.37 -1.28
CA ASN A 257 -19.21 6.59 -1.56
C ASN A 257 -19.53 7.36 -0.26
N CYS A 258 -18.48 7.65 0.53
CA CYS A 258 -18.55 8.55 1.69
C CYS A 258 -18.93 9.96 1.25
N GLY A 259 -19.87 10.58 1.96
CA GLY A 259 -20.41 11.90 1.63
C GLY A 259 -21.87 12.06 2.09
N PRO A 260 -22.61 13.05 1.56
CA PRO A 260 -23.97 13.33 1.96
C PRO A 260 -24.90 12.10 1.90
N GLY A 261 -25.75 11.95 2.92
CA GLY A 261 -26.59 10.78 3.15
C GLY A 261 -25.92 9.62 3.92
N LYS A 262 -24.59 9.68 4.18
CA LYS A 262 -23.85 8.61 4.87
C LYS A 262 -23.53 8.95 6.32
N ARG A 263 -23.65 7.94 7.19
CA ARG A 263 -23.15 7.94 8.56
C ARG A 263 -21.96 6.98 8.65
N VAL A 264 -20.80 7.50 9.01
CA VAL A 264 -19.51 6.79 8.90
C VAL A 264 -18.90 6.60 10.28
N GLY A 265 -18.60 5.35 10.65
CA GLY A 265 -17.83 5.02 11.84
C GLY A 265 -16.34 4.83 11.52
N ILE A 266 -15.47 5.41 12.34
CA ILE A 266 -14.01 5.20 12.24
C ILE A 266 -13.54 4.54 13.54
N ILE A 267 -13.10 3.29 13.46
CA ILE A 267 -12.70 2.49 14.62
C ILE A 267 -11.18 2.51 14.76
N GLY A 268 -10.71 3.00 15.90
CA GLY A 268 -9.29 3.11 16.23
C GLY A 268 -8.73 4.48 15.84
N VAL A 269 -9.06 5.54 16.61
CA VAL A 269 -8.51 6.90 16.38
C VAL A 269 -7.03 6.96 16.78
N GLY A 270 -6.17 6.37 15.96
CA GLY A 270 -4.71 6.45 16.00
C GLY A 270 -4.18 7.11 14.72
N GLY A 271 -2.93 6.83 14.35
CA GLY A 271 -2.29 7.42 13.18
C GLY A 271 -3.06 7.23 11.87
N LEU A 272 -3.72 6.08 11.69
CA LEU A 272 -4.66 5.84 10.59
C LEU A 272 -6.02 6.50 10.84
N GLY A 273 -6.71 6.16 11.93
CA GLY A 273 -8.09 6.61 12.17
C GLY A 273 -8.30 8.13 12.25
N HIS A 274 -7.29 8.92 12.59
CA HIS A 274 -7.43 10.39 12.58
C HIS A 274 -7.68 10.94 11.16
N PHE A 275 -7.02 10.38 10.12
CA PHE A 275 -7.33 10.68 8.72
C PHE A 275 -8.74 10.26 8.34
N GLY A 276 -9.21 9.12 8.86
CA GLY A 276 -10.57 8.64 8.63
C GLY A 276 -11.63 9.64 9.10
N VAL A 277 -11.42 10.27 10.27
CA VAL A 277 -12.33 11.33 10.78
C VAL A 277 -12.25 12.57 9.90
N LEU A 278 -11.03 13.08 9.65
CA LEU A 278 -10.80 14.28 8.85
C LEU A 278 -11.38 14.16 7.43
N PHE A 279 -11.11 13.05 6.74
CA PHE A 279 -11.59 12.82 5.36
C PHE A 279 -13.09 12.54 5.30
N ALA A 280 -13.66 11.75 6.22
CA ALA A 280 -15.10 11.54 6.23
C ALA A 280 -15.88 12.86 6.46
N LYS A 281 -15.33 13.78 7.27
CA LYS A 281 -15.91 15.11 7.46
C LYS A 281 -15.72 16.02 6.24
N ALA A 282 -14.52 16.03 5.65
CA ALA A 282 -14.21 16.83 4.46
C ALA A 282 -14.97 16.39 3.18
N MET A 283 -15.31 15.10 3.07
CA MET A 283 -16.20 14.53 2.06
C MET A 283 -17.68 14.88 2.30
N GLY A 284 -18.05 15.41 3.46
CA GLY A 284 -19.41 15.85 3.78
C GLY A 284 -20.34 14.73 4.24
N ALA A 285 -19.85 13.73 4.98
CA ALA A 285 -20.72 12.74 5.62
C ALA A 285 -21.70 13.40 6.62
N ASP A 286 -22.98 13.01 6.60
CA ASP A 286 -24.05 13.50 7.49
C ASP A 286 -23.70 13.35 8.97
N LYS A 287 -22.93 12.30 9.31
CA LYS A 287 -22.45 12.04 10.66
C LYS A 287 -21.17 11.23 10.64
N VAL A 288 -20.11 11.77 11.22
CA VAL A 288 -18.86 11.05 11.50
C VAL A 288 -18.87 10.59 12.96
N VAL A 289 -18.64 9.31 13.21
CA VAL A 289 -18.61 8.70 14.54
C VAL A 289 -17.22 8.14 14.80
N ALA A 290 -16.48 8.79 15.69
CA ALA A 290 -15.19 8.32 16.16
C ALA A 290 -15.37 7.23 17.23
N ILE A 291 -14.73 6.08 17.05
CA ILE A 291 -14.88 4.91 17.93
C ILE A 291 -13.49 4.51 18.43
N SER A 292 -13.35 4.40 19.75
CA SER A 292 -12.09 4.08 20.41
C SER A 292 -12.37 3.32 21.71
N ARG A 293 -11.32 2.85 22.38
CA ARG A 293 -11.44 2.14 23.65
C ARG A 293 -11.78 3.07 24.82
N LYS A 294 -11.02 4.16 24.96
CA LYS A 294 -11.08 5.05 26.13
C LYS A 294 -11.47 6.48 25.78
N LEU A 295 -11.99 7.22 26.74
CA LEU A 295 -12.42 8.62 26.59
C LEU A 295 -11.27 9.62 26.31
N ASN A 296 -10.00 9.24 26.46
CA ASN A 296 -8.81 10.10 26.36
C ASN A 296 -8.49 10.69 24.95
N LYS A 297 -9.30 10.38 23.94
CA LYS A 297 -9.25 10.96 22.58
C LYS A 297 -10.59 11.55 22.13
N LYS A 298 -11.54 11.72 23.06
CA LYS A 298 -12.88 12.26 22.78
C LYS A 298 -12.83 13.69 22.27
N GLU A 299 -12.12 14.55 22.97
CA GLU A 299 -11.96 15.97 22.62
C GLU A 299 -11.28 16.15 21.26
N ASP A 300 -10.11 15.54 21.05
CA ASP A 300 -9.40 15.54 19.76
C ASP A 300 -10.30 15.08 18.60
N SER A 301 -11.06 14.01 18.79
CA SER A 301 -11.93 13.48 17.74
C SER A 301 -13.06 14.45 17.36
N LEU A 302 -13.64 15.15 18.34
CA LEU A 302 -14.62 16.21 18.10
C LEU A 302 -13.96 17.42 17.41
N ASN A 303 -12.74 17.79 17.82
CA ASN A 303 -11.95 18.87 17.20
C ASN A 303 -11.50 18.54 15.76
N MET A 304 -11.30 17.25 15.44
CA MET A 304 -11.12 16.74 14.06
C MET A 304 -12.42 16.72 13.24
N GLY A 305 -13.57 17.04 13.85
CA GLY A 305 -14.87 17.14 13.19
C GLY A 305 -15.76 15.90 13.29
N ALA A 306 -15.50 14.97 14.22
CA ALA A 306 -16.48 13.92 14.53
C ALA A 306 -17.73 14.52 15.20
N ASP A 307 -18.91 14.06 14.77
CA ASP A 307 -20.21 14.47 15.31
C ASP A 307 -20.63 13.64 16.54
N GLN A 308 -19.93 12.53 16.80
CA GLN A 308 -20.07 11.70 17.98
C GLN A 308 -18.76 10.96 18.28
N TYR A 309 -18.51 10.70 19.57
CA TYR A 309 -17.51 9.75 20.04
C TYR A 309 -18.18 8.54 20.72
N ILE A 310 -17.52 7.38 20.68
CA ILE A 310 -17.87 6.16 21.42
C ILE A 310 -16.61 5.62 22.10
N ALA A 311 -16.70 5.27 23.39
CA ALA A 311 -15.62 4.70 24.19
C ALA A 311 -15.96 3.26 24.64
N THR A 312 -15.51 2.25 23.89
CA THR A 312 -15.95 0.84 24.05
C THR A 312 -15.66 0.22 25.41
N ASP A 313 -14.63 0.70 26.11
CA ASP A 313 -14.19 0.19 27.41
C ASP A 313 -14.72 1.05 28.58
N ASP A 314 -15.39 2.18 28.30
CA ASP A 314 -15.89 3.15 29.31
C ASP A 314 -17.43 3.34 29.25
N GLU A 315 -18.08 3.04 28.13
CA GLU A 315 -19.52 3.23 27.87
C GLU A 315 -20.20 1.85 27.59
N PRO A 316 -20.49 1.01 28.60
CA PRO A 316 -20.76 -0.43 28.41
C PRO A 316 -21.92 -0.78 27.45
N GLU A 317 -22.95 0.06 27.36
CA GLU A 317 -24.11 -0.14 26.46
C GLU A 317 -23.88 0.37 25.03
N TRP A 318 -22.64 0.74 24.65
CA TRP A 318 -22.34 1.39 23.36
C TRP A 318 -22.88 0.63 22.14
N ALA A 319 -22.79 -0.70 22.14
CA ALA A 319 -23.19 -1.55 21.03
C ALA A 319 -24.72 -1.59 20.86
N THR A 320 -25.46 -1.62 21.98
CA THR A 320 -26.93 -1.57 22.02
C THR A 320 -27.42 -0.18 21.60
N ALA A 321 -26.89 0.86 22.25
CA ALA A 321 -27.31 2.25 22.06
C ALA A 321 -27.05 2.79 20.65
N ASN A 322 -26.02 2.28 19.96
CA ASN A 322 -25.65 2.70 18.61
C ASN A 322 -25.94 1.61 17.56
N SER A 323 -26.73 0.60 17.89
CA SER A 323 -27.05 -0.51 16.99
C SER A 323 -27.72 -0.02 15.70
N ARG A 324 -27.28 -0.54 14.55
CA ARG A 324 -27.83 -0.25 13.21
C ARG A 324 -27.88 1.26 12.87
N SER A 325 -26.92 2.04 13.37
CA SER A 325 -26.85 3.49 13.17
C SER A 325 -26.00 3.92 11.96
N LEU A 326 -25.05 3.09 11.52
CA LEU A 326 -24.01 3.44 10.53
C LEU A 326 -24.22 2.79 9.15
N ASP A 327 -23.82 3.49 8.09
CA ASP A 327 -23.85 3.02 6.70
C ASP A 327 -22.49 2.45 6.26
N LEU A 328 -21.40 3.00 6.81
CA LEU A 328 -20.03 2.59 6.55
C LEU A 328 -19.27 2.56 7.88
N ILE A 329 -18.39 1.57 8.04
CA ILE A 329 -17.37 1.53 9.08
C ILE A 329 -16.02 1.30 8.41
N VAL A 330 -14.99 2.04 8.80
CA VAL A 330 -13.60 1.76 8.47
C VAL A 330 -12.83 1.47 9.77
N SER A 331 -12.19 0.32 9.85
CA SER A 331 -11.53 -0.21 11.04
C SER A 331 -10.03 -0.29 10.87
N THR A 332 -9.30 0.48 11.68
CA THR A 332 -7.83 0.57 11.67
C THR A 332 -7.22 -0.19 12.85
N VAL A 333 -7.96 -1.10 13.47
CA VAL A 333 -7.52 -1.85 14.65
C VAL A 333 -6.63 -3.03 14.24
N SER A 334 -5.40 -3.05 14.75
CA SER A 334 -4.41 -4.11 14.52
C SER A 334 -4.38 -5.13 15.66
N SER A 335 -5.53 -5.73 15.98
CA SER A 335 -5.62 -6.93 16.84
C SER A 335 -6.90 -7.73 16.55
N THR A 336 -6.78 -9.06 16.54
CA THR A 336 -7.90 -10.02 16.41
C THR A 336 -8.87 -9.98 17.59
N LYS A 337 -8.45 -9.43 18.74
CA LYS A 337 -9.23 -9.35 19.99
C LYS A 337 -10.35 -8.31 19.96
N MET A 338 -10.55 -7.62 18.84
CA MET A 338 -11.55 -6.56 18.74
C MET A 338 -13.00 -7.09 18.75
N PRO A 339 -13.98 -6.36 19.31
CA PRO A 339 -15.37 -6.79 19.45
C PRO A 339 -16.14 -6.75 18.11
N MET A 340 -15.82 -7.71 17.24
CA MET A 340 -16.32 -7.76 15.86
C MET A 340 -17.85 -7.99 15.79
N VAL A 341 -18.43 -8.75 16.72
CA VAL A 341 -19.87 -9.05 16.73
C VAL A 341 -20.69 -7.76 16.94
N GLU A 342 -20.18 -6.92 17.83
CA GLU A 342 -20.71 -5.66 18.29
C GLU A 342 -20.49 -4.56 17.24
N TYR A 343 -19.28 -4.47 16.66
CA TYR A 343 -18.99 -3.55 15.55
C TYR A 343 -19.85 -3.83 14.31
N LEU A 344 -20.04 -5.10 13.93
CA LEU A 344 -21.01 -5.46 12.88
C LEU A 344 -22.47 -5.21 13.32
N GLY A 345 -22.73 -5.09 14.62
CA GLY A 345 -24.00 -4.68 15.22
C GLY A 345 -24.33 -3.19 15.01
N LEU A 346 -23.34 -2.33 14.85
CA LEU A 346 -23.51 -0.90 14.54
C LEU A 346 -24.02 -0.65 13.11
N LEU A 347 -23.79 -1.59 12.18
CA LEU A 347 -24.18 -1.44 10.78
C LEU A 347 -25.69 -1.59 10.54
N LYS A 348 -26.23 -0.65 9.76
CA LYS A 348 -27.55 -0.72 9.11
C LYS A 348 -27.65 -1.94 8.18
N THR A 349 -28.88 -2.24 7.77
CA THR A 349 -29.12 -3.15 6.63
C THR A 349 -28.38 -2.62 5.39
N GLY A 350 -27.55 -3.44 4.74
CA GLY A 350 -26.81 -3.03 3.55
C GLY A 350 -25.48 -2.29 3.78
N GLY A 351 -25.07 -2.01 5.04
CA GLY A 351 -23.84 -1.27 5.33
C GLY A 351 -22.55 -2.07 5.13
N THR A 352 -21.43 -1.37 4.95
CA THR A 352 -20.09 -1.98 4.77
C THR A 352 -19.24 -1.86 6.04
N PHE A 353 -18.56 -2.94 6.43
CA PHE A 353 -17.39 -2.89 7.31
C PHE A 353 -16.12 -3.10 6.48
N VAL A 354 -15.24 -2.10 6.44
CA VAL A 354 -13.92 -2.20 5.81
C VAL A 354 -12.85 -2.39 6.88
N GLN A 355 -12.08 -3.47 6.79
CA GLN A 355 -10.89 -3.66 7.62
C GLN A 355 -9.65 -3.16 6.87
N VAL A 356 -8.86 -2.30 7.53
CA VAL A 356 -7.54 -1.83 7.05
C VAL A 356 -6.41 -2.02 8.06
N GLY A 357 -6.71 -2.30 9.33
CA GLY A 357 -5.70 -2.76 10.31
C GLY A 357 -5.27 -4.20 10.01
N LEU A 358 -3.96 -4.48 10.06
CA LEU A 358 -3.39 -5.78 9.71
C LEU A 358 -2.67 -6.43 10.92
N PRO A 359 -3.41 -7.14 11.80
CA PRO A 359 -2.85 -7.74 13.01
C PRO A 359 -1.78 -8.81 12.74
N GLU A 360 -0.83 -8.90 13.66
CA GLU A 360 0.09 -10.05 13.80
C GLU A 360 -0.57 -11.20 14.60
N ASP A 361 -1.55 -10.91 15.47
CA ASP A 361 -2.14 -11.86 16.42
C ASP A 361 -3.27 -12.76 15.83
N GLY A 362 -3.12 -13.14 14.55
CA GLY A 362 -3.86 -14.22 13.91
C GLY A 362 -5.00 -13.79 12.96
N GLY A 363 -5.99 -14.68 12.79
CA GLY A 363 -7.13 -14.48 11.89
C GLY A 363 -8.34 -13.80 12.56
N LEU A 364 -9.04 -12.95 11.80
CA LEU A 364 -10.26 -12.27 12.24
C LEU A 364 -11.51 -13.13 11.99
N PHE A 365 -12.37 -13.30 13.02
CA PHE A 365 -13.62 -14.05 12.92
C PHE A 365 -14.85 -13.13 12.89
N ALA A 366 -15.73 -13.31 11.89
CA ALA A 366 -16.99 -12.59 11.75
C ALA A 366 -18.20 -13.56 11.79
N PRO A 367 -19.15 -13.42 12.74
CA PRO A 367 -20.28 -14.34 12.84
C PRO A 367 -21.27 -14.21 11.66
N VAL A 368 -21.59 -15.33 11.02
CA VAL A 368 -22.57 -15.39 9.91
C VAL A 368 -23.96 -14.85 10.28
N ARG A 369 -24.33 -14.86 11.56
CA ARG A 369 -25.60 -14.30 12.06
C ARG A 369 -25.74 -12.80 11.77
N ASN A 370 -24.64 -12.06 11.72
CA ASN A 370 -24.66 -10.62 11.42
C ASN A 370 -24.90 -10.36 9.91
N LEU A 371 -24.45 -11.28 9.05
CA LEU A 371 -24.58 -11.18 7.58
C LEU A 371 -26.03 -11.24 7.09
N MET A 372 -26.97 -11.77 7.90
CA MET A 372 -28.41 -11.76 7.60
C MET A 372 -29.02 -10.35 7.41
N ARG A 373 -28.28 -9.28 7.71
CA ARG A 373 -28.65 -7.88 7.41
C ARG A 373 -28.14 -7.39 6.04
N ARG A 374 -27.64 -8.27 5.15
CA ARG A 374 -26.97 -7.90 3.89
C ARG A 374 -25.81 -6.90 4.10
N ILE A 375 -25.12 -7.00 5.24
CA ILE A 375 -23.90 -6.21 5.47
C ILE A 375 -22.76 -6.79 4.65
N LYS A 376 -21.81 -5.94 4.23
CA LYS A 376 -20.58 -6.35 3.57
C LYS A 376 -19.42 -6.40 4.56
N LEU A 377 -18.49 -7.33 4.33
CA LEU A 377 -17.14 -7.30 4.88
C LEU A 377 -16.20 -7.05 3.71
N GLU A 378 -15.27 -6.11 3.87
CA GLU A 378 -14.44 -5.58 2.78
C GLU A 378 -13.02 -5.32 3.30
N SER A 379 -12.04 -5.39 2.39
CA SER A 379 -10.62 -5.13 2.67
C SER A 379 -10.11 -4.03 1.75
N SER A 380 -9.37 -3.07 2.29
CA SER A 380 -8.67 -2.06 1.48
C SER A 380 -7.19 -2.08 1.78
N LEU A 381 -6.36 -1.96 0.73
CA LEU A 381 -4.91 -1.97 0.81
C LEU A 381 -4.41 -0.65 0.20
N VAL A 382 -3.92 0.26 1.03
CA VAL A 382 -3.37 1.57 0.63
C VAL A 382 -4.25 2.32 -0.38
N GLY A 383 -3.66 2.86 -1.45
CA GLY A 383 -4.34 3.32 -2.67
C GLY A 383 -3.33 3.48 -3.81
N SER A 384 -3.81 3.61 -5.04
CA SER A 384 -2.96 3.73 -6.23
C SER A 384 -2.30 5.11 -6.37
N PRO A 385 -1.27 5.28 -7.23
CA PRO A 385 -0.70 6.59 -7.55
C PRO A 385 -1.74 7.65 -7.93
N ASN A 386 -2.87 7.26 -8.53
CA ASN A 386 -3.95 8.17 -8.86
C ASN A 386 -4.84 8.51 -7.65
N GLU A 387 -5.13 7.54 -6.78
CA GLU A 387 -5.88 7.81 -5.54
C GLU A 387 -5.10 8.74 -4.59
N ILE A 388 -3.77 8.67 -4.57
CA ILE A 388 -2.92 9.64 -3.83
C ILE A 388 -3.05 11.06 -4.43
N ARG A 389 -3.06 11.19 -5.76
CA ARG A 389 -3.23 12.49 -6.45
C ARG A 389 -4.59 13.13 -6.14
N GLU A 390 -5.68 12.35 -6.21
CA GLU A 390 -7.03 12.82 -5.86
C GLU A 390 -7.15 13.18 -4.37
N MET A 391 -6.57 12.37 -3.48
CA MET A 391 -6.52 12.65 -2.04
C MET A 391 -5.83 13.99 -1.78
N PHE A 392 -4.68 14.25 -2.42
CA PHE A 392 -4.00 15.54 -2.28
C PHE A 392 -4.80 16.70 -2.86
N GLN A 393 -5.58 16.49 -3.93
CA GLN A 393 -6.55 17.50 -4.40
C GLN A 393 -7.60 17.81 -3.32
N LEU A 394 -8.24 16.79 -2.72
CA LEU A 394 -9.20 16.99 -1.62
C LEU A 394 -8.56 17.71 -0.41
N VAL A 395 -7.33 17.35 -0.05
CA VAL A 395 -6.57 17.97 1.05
C VAL A 395 -6.31 19.46 0.77
N ALA A 396 -5.91 19.80 -0.46
CA ALA A 396 -5.66 21.18 -0.87
C ALA A 396 -6.98 22.00 -0.93
N GLU A 397 -8.03 21.46 -1.57
CA GLU A 397 -9.33 22.14 -1.71
C GLU A 397 -10.06 22.39 -0.39
N LYS A 398 -9.87 21.50 0.60
CA LYS A 398 -10.52 21.59 1.92
C LYS A 398 -9.60 22.12 3.02
N GLY A 399 -8.35 22.45 2.71
CA GLY A 399 -7.37 22.95 3.69
C GLY A 399 -7.05 21.96 4.81
N ILE A 400 -7.11 20.65 4.53
CA ILE A 400 -6.98 19.61 5.57
C ILE A 400 -5.55 19.61 6.12
N ARG A 401 -5.43 19.43 7.44
CA ARG A 401 -4.16 19.24 8.13
C ARG A 401 -4.22 17.97 9.00
N PRO A 402 -3.21 17.08 8.92
CA PRO A 402 -3.06 15.97 9.84
C PRO A 402 -2.66 16.48 11.23
N TRP A 403 -2.70 15.60 12.23
CA TRP A 403 -2.13 15.90 13.54
C TRP A 403 -0.78 15.20 13.62
N ILE A 404 0.29 15.99 13.61
CA ILE A 404 1.68 15.54 13.47
C ILE A 404 2.57 16.09 14.59
N GLU A 405 3.60 15.32 14.90
CA GLU A 405 4.74 15.70 15.72
C GLU A 405 6.00 15.56 14.84
N GLU A 406 6.65 16.69 14.52
CA GLU A 406 7.91 16.69 13.75
C GLU A 406 9.10 16.36 14.68
N ILE A 407 9.90 15.37 14.26
CA ILE A 407 11.03 14.83 15.02
C ILE A 407 12.28 14.82 14.14
N PRO A 408 13.49 15.16 14.61
CA PRO A 408 14.70 15.05 13.78
C PRO A 408 15.00 13.61 13.36
N MET A 409 15.44 13.39 12.11
CA MET A 409 15.73 12.05 11.55
C MET A 409 16.75 11.27 12.40
N LYS A 410 17.70 11.95 13.05
CA LYS A 410 18.68 11.32 13.97
C LYS A 410 18.04 10.63 15.19
N ASP A 411 16.80 10.99 15.54
CA ASP A 411 16.07 10.46 16.69
C ASP A 411 15.11 9.32 16.29
N ALA A 412 15.21 8.79 15.06
CA ALA A 412 14.34 7.73 14.53
C ALA A 412 14.25 6.48 15.43
N ASN A 413 15.38 6.03 15.99
CA ASN A 413 15.42 4.90 16.93
C ASN A 413 14.52 5.11 18.15
N LYS A 414 14.62 6.28 18.80
CA LYS A 414 13.76 6.66 19.93
C LYS A 414 12.29 6.78 19.50
N THR A 415 12.06 7.32 18.30
CA THR A 415 10.72 7.56 17.74
C THR A 415 9.95 6.25 17.48
N ILE A 416 10.65 5.19 17.03
CA ILE A 416 10.06 3.85 16.86
C ILE A 416 9.62 3.27 18.21
N VAL A 417 10.46 3.36 19.26
CA VAL A 417 10.12 2.90 20.61
C VAL A 417 8.96 3.72 21.20
N ASP A 418 8.98 5.04 21.03
CA ASP A 418 7.90 5.91 21.51
C ASP A 418 6.56 5.67 20.79
N MET A 419 6.58 5.16 19.56
CA MET A 419 5.38 4.76 18.83
C MET A 419 4.77 3.46 19.40
N GLU A 420 5.57 2.44 19.71
CA GLU A 420 5.07 1.19 20.31
C GLU A 420 4.57 1.40 21.74
N ASP A 421 5.24 2.25 22.52
CA ASP A 421 4.76 2.74 23.82
C ASP A 421 3.45 3.56 23.72
N GLY A 422 2.96 3.84 22.51
CA GLY A 422 1.70 4.54 22.27
C GLY A 422 1.73 6.03 22.62
N LYS A 423 2.92 6.63 22.75
CA LYS A 423 3.08 8.06 23.13
C LYS A 423 2.66 9.02 22.03
N ALA A 424 2.75 8.59 20.76
CA ALA A 424 2.41 9.39 19.59
C ALA A 424 0.99 9.98 19.65
N ARG A 425 0.87 11.32 19.58
CA ARG A 425 -0.40 12.02 19.32
C ARG A 425 -0.68 11.98 17.82
N TYR A 426 -1.08 10.78 17.39
CA TYR A 426 -1.46 10.39 16.02
C TYR A 426 -0.28 10.07 15.09
N ARG A 427 0.56 11.03 14.69
CA ARG A 427 1.65 10.78 13.72
C ARG A 427 2.98 11.40 14.17
N TYR A 428 4.07 10.64 14.08
CA TYR A 428 5.41 11.22 14.00
C TYR A 428 5.83 11.40 12.53
N VAL A 429 6.59 12.46 12.26
CA VAL A 429 7.25 12.71 10.97
C VAL A 429 8.72 13.00 11.24
N LEU A 430 9.61 12.18 10.69
CA LEU A 430 11.05 12.38 10.75
C LEU A 430 11.48 13.44 9.74
N VAL A 431 12.32 14.38 10.15
CA VAL A 431 12.79 15.51 9.34
C VAL A 431 14.31 15.48 9.21
N ASN A 432 14.83 15.53 7.98
CA ASN A 432 16.26 15.70 7.74
C ASN A 432 16.63 17.19 7.93
N ASP A 433 17.70 17.42 8.70
CA ASP A 433 18.40 18.72 8.71
C ASP A 433 18.87 19.02 7.25
N GLN A 434 18.62 20.23 6.73
CA GLN A 434 18.67 20.53 5.28
C GLN A 434 20.07 20.63 4.66
#